data_AF-A0A8T5BAR5-F1
#
_entry.id   AF-A0A8T5BAR5-F1
#
_cell.length_a   1.000
_cell.length_b   1.000
_cell.length_c   1.000
_cell.angle_alpha   90.00
_cell.angle_beta   90.00
_cell.angle_gamma   90.00
#
_symmetry.space_group_name_H-M   'P 1'
#
loop_
_entity.id
_entity.type
_entity.pdbx_description
1 polymer ?
#
loop_
_entity_poly.entity_id
_entity_poly.type
_entity_poly.pdbx_seq_one_letter_code
_entity_poly.pdbx_strand_id
1 'polypeptide(L)' 'LHVWCITPSKMCCMSGHVVVDGDVDRRMILVKIMDILKSEFGIDHVTIQLEDEGYPKAAGEH' A
#
# COMPACT_ATOMS: atom_id res chain seq x y z
N LEU A 1 -6.02 1.55 5.81
CA LEU A 1 -5.71 2.19 4.51
C LEU A 1 -5.91 3.70 4.63
N HIS A 2 -4.89 4.50 4.31
CA HIS A 2 -4.96 5.96 4.30
C HIS A 2 -4.67 6.49 2.90
N VAL A 3 -5.52 7.40 2.40
CA VAL A 3 -5.38 8.04 1.08
C VAL A 3 -5.61 9.53 1.24
N TRP A 4 -4.75 10.35 0.65
CA TRP A 4 -4.84 11.82 0.73
C TRP A 4 -4.21 12.47 -0.51
N CYS A 5 -4.43 13.78 -0.66
CA CYS A 5 -3.83 14.57 -1.73
C CYS A 5 -3.06 15.76 -1.17
N ILE A 6 -1.90 16.07 -1.75
CA ILE A 6 -1.14 17.28 -1.44
C ILE A 6 -1.55 18.39 -2.41
N THR A 7 -1.95 19.54 -1.88
CA THR A 7 -2.29 20.74 -2.66
C THR A 7 -1.18 21.79 -2.55
N PRO A 8 -0.94 22.63 -3.58
CA PRO A 8 -1.65 22.71 -4.86
C PRO A 8 -1.17 21.71 -5.93
N SER A 9 -0.15 20.89 -5.66
CA SER A 9 0.44 19.96 -6.65
C SER A 9 -0.51 18.86 -7.14
N LYS A 10 -1.66 18.66 -6.47
CA LYS A 10 -2.63 17.58 -6.72
C LYS A 10 -2.00 16.19 -6.68
N MET A 11 -0.93 16.03 -5.91
CA MET A 11 -0.22 14.77 -5.80
C MET A 11 -1.03 13.79 -4.94
N CYS A 12 -1.45 12.68 -5.52
CA CYS A 12 -2.20 11.63 -4.85
C CYS A 12 -1.25 10.73 -4.06
N CYS A 13 -1.52 10.53 -2.77
CA CYS A 13 -0.67 9.77 -1.87
C CYS A 13 -1.47 8.69 -1.14
N MET A 14 -0.82 7.57 -0.84
CA MET A 14 -1.43 6.48 -0.08
C MET A 14 -0.42 5.81 0.87
N SER A 15 -0.92 5.38 2.02
CA SER A 15 -0.19 4.54 2.97
C SER A 15 -1.09 3.42 3.47
N GLY A 16 -0.55 2.21 3.59
CA GLY A 16 -1.32 1.07 4.07
C GLY A 16 -0.49 -0.15 4.39
N HIS A 17 -1.17 -1.15 4.94
CA HIS A 17 -0.62 -2.46 5.26
C HIS A 17 -1.16 -3.48 4.27
N VAL A 18 -0.31 -4.42 3.87
CA VAL A 18 -0.69 -5.55 3.03
C VAL A 18 -0.16 -6.81 3.70
N VAL A 19 -1.07 -7.73 4.01
CA VAL A 19 -0.72 -9.04 4.53
C VAL A 19 -0.35 -9.95 3.36
N VAL A 20 0.77 -10.64 3.47
CA VAL A 20 1.23 -11.63 2.50
C VAL A 20 1.25 -13.03 3.12
N ASP A 21 0.91 -14.04 2.32
CA ASP A 21 0.94 -15.45 2.72
C ASP A 21 2.25 -16.10 2.26
N GLY A 22 2.87 -16.88 3.14
CA GLY A 22 4.04 -17.69 2.86
C GLY A 22 5.33 -16.90 2.60
N ASP A 23 6.34 -17.63 2.08
CA ASP A 23 7.61 -17.04 1.69
C ASP A 23 7.50 -16.46 0.28
N VAL A 24 7.24 -15.16 0.22
CA VAL A 24 7.09 -14.40 -1.02
C VAL A 24 8.25 -13.45 -1.23
N ASP A 25 8.57 -13.19 -2.50
CA ASP A 25 9.47 -12.09 -2.84
C ASP A 25 8.79 -10.75 -2.55
N ARG A 26 9.04 -10.24 -1.34
CA ARG A 26 8.52 -8.98 -0.81
C ARG A 26 8.81 -7.80 -1.74
N ARG A 27 9.99 -7.78 -2.39
CA ARG A 27 10.36 -6.71 -3.31
C ARG A 27 9.53 -6.77 -4.57
N MET A 28 9.35 -7.95 -5.14
CA MET A 28 8.53 -8.16 -6.32
C MET A 28 7.06 -7.76 -6.07
N ILE A 29 6.52 -8.11 -4.90
CA ILE A 29 5.16 -7.70 -4.50
C ILE A 29 5.06 -6.17 -4.38
N LEU A 30 5.99 -5.51 -3.68
CA LEU A 30 5.98 -4.06 -3.54
C LEU A 30 6.01 -3.35 -4.90
N VAL A 31 6.88 -3.80 -5.81
CA VAL A 31 6.97 -3.21 -7.16
C VAL A 31 5.65 -3.36 -7.91
N LYS A 32 5.02 -4.55 -7.87
CA LYS A 32 3.72 -4.77 -8.52
C LYS A 32 2.60 -3.90 -7.94
N ILE A 33 2.53 -3.80 -6.60
CA ILE A 33 1.54 -2.96 -5.94
C ILE A 33 1.73 -1.49 -6.35
N MET A 34 2.97 -0.98 -6.32
CA MET A 34 3.27 0.38 -6.73
C MET A 34 2.89 0.65 -8.19
N ASP A 35 3.16 -0.30 -9.09
CA ASP A 35 2.82 -0.19 -10.51
C ASP A 35 1.31 -0.16 -10.73
N ILE A 36 0.54 -1.02 -10.06
CA ILE A 36 -0.93 -1.03 -10.11
C ILE A 36 -1.49 0.28 -9.57
N LEU A 37 -1.05 0.71 -8.39
CA LEU A 37 -1.54 1.95 -7.77
C LEU A 37 -1.23 3.19 -8.63
N LYS A 38 -0.08 3.20 -9.32
CA LYS A 38 0.26 4.30 -10.23
C LYS A 38 -0.52 4.24 -11.54
N SER A 39 -0.57 3.08 -12.19
CA SER A 39 -1.13 2.92 -13.53
C SER A 39 -2.66 2.93 -13.56
N GLU A 40 -3.30 2.29 -12.57
CA GLU A 40 -4.76 2.17 -12.52
C GLU A 40 -5.43 3.29 -11.72
N PHE A 41 -4.76 3.80 -10.69
CA PHE A 41 -5.34 4.75 -9.74
C PHE A 41 -4.66 6.13 -9.70
N GLY A 42 -3.56 6.30 -10.43
CA GLY A 42 -2.84 7.57 -10.48
C GLY A 42 -2.19 8.00 -9.15
N ILE A 43 -1.91 7.06 -8.24
CA ILE A 43 -1.27 7.37 -6.96
C ILE A 43 0.22 7.62 -7.18
N ASP A 44 0.68 8.82 -6.84
CA ASP A 44 2.03 9.31 -7.11
C ASP A 44 3.06 8.85 -6.08
N HIS A 45 2.65 8.78 -4.81
CA HIS A 45 3.52 8.38 -3.71
C HIS A 45 2.83 7.35 -2.82
N VAL A 46 3.49 6.23 -2.60
CA VAL A 46 2.94 5.09 -1.86
C VAL A 46 3.94 4.63 -0.81
N THR A 47 3.46 4.37 0.41
CA THR A 47 4.20 3.60 1.43
C THR A 47 3.39 2.37 1.81
N ILE A 48 3.90 1.18 1.53
CA ILE A 48 3.26 -0.09 1.94
C ILE A 48 4.11 -0.77 2.99
N GLN A 49 3.48 -1.16 4.10
CA GLN A 49 4.06 -2.10 5.06
C GLN A 49 3.59 -3.51 4.70
N LEU A 50 4.53 -4.42 4.45
CA LEU A 50 4.23 -5.83 4.22
C LEU A 50 4.27 -6.60 5.53
N GLU A 51 3.12 -7.14 5.93
CA GLU A 51 2.95 -7.94 7.13
C GLU A 51 2.83 -9.42 6.79
N ASP A 52 3.20 -10.28 7.74
CA ASP A 52 2.97 -11.72 7.61
C ASP A 52 1.59 -12.12 8.16
N GLU A 53 1.17 -13.36 7.87
CA GLU A 53 -0.07 -13.90 8.43
C GLU A 53 -0.08 -13.84 9.96
N GLY A 54 -1.26 -13.55 10.52
CA GLY A 54 -1.44 -13.40 11.97
C GLY A 54 -0.94 -12.07 12.52
N TYR A 55 -0.47 -11.14 11.68
CA TYR A 55 -0.17 -9.78 12.13
C TYR A 55 -1.41 -9.14 12.77
N PRO A 56 -1.28 -8.52 13.97
CA PRO A 56 -2.42 -7.97 14.67
C PRO A 56 -3.10 -6.87 13.86
N LYS A 57 -4.39 -7.05 13.59
CA LYS A 57 -5.23 -6.00 13.00
C LYS A 57 -5.53 -4.94 14.05
N ALA A 58 -5.60 -3.68 13.62
CA ALA A 58 -6.09 -2.62 14.50
C ALA A 58 -7.56 -2.91 14.86
N ALA A 59 -7.96 -2.53 16.08
CA ALA A 59 -9.34 -2.71 16.52
C ALA A 59 -10.28 -1.91 15.60
N GLY A 60 -11.13 -2.60 14.84
CA GLY A 60 -12.06 -2.00 13.89
C GLY A 60 -11.60 -2.00 12.42
N GLU A 61 -10.48 -2.65 12.08
CA GLU A 61 -10.22 -3.00 10.68
C GLU A 61 -11.20 -4.09 10.22
N HIS A 62 -11.95 -3.80 9.15
CA HIS A 62 -12.83 -4.76 8.45
C HIS A 62 -12.02 -5.73 7.59
#